data_AF-A0A3M1X5J2-F1
#
_entry.id   AF-A0A3M1X5J2-F1
#
_cell.length_a   1.000
_cell.length_b   1.000
_cell.length_c   1.000
_cell.angle_alpha   90.00
_cell.angle_beta   90.00
_cell.angle_gamma   90.00
#
_symmetry.space_group_name_H-M   'P 1'
#
loop_
_entity.id
_entity.type
_entity.pdbx_description
1 polymer ?
#
loop_
_entity_poly.entity_id
_entity_poly.type
_entity_poly.pdbx_seq_one_letter_code
_entity_poly.pdbx_strand_id
1 'polypeptide(L)'
;LLERPLPARFARRFVEGMLGLLGPLPEEVSAEDFPKQSFVPQGRLGNLIKVPLGVNRRSGRYSRFLNPDGSPVENPFLFLNSAPLVNPDLLVEAAGKARVVRAFPVKEKWEDDEDPLENVFDGTAFSGSAETSPGPEYDFESDPQVARLLDRCPVLAELVNRVLTFRELSQEERIVLTHTLGHLERGPEAVNHLLSKCPGVAPNQFLKSPLRGNPISCPKIRARVPHITEGVRCNCEFNPSRMMYPTPLLHIEGEYSAPPTVLEVNTMGLTRTVEEYMRLKKELNAIEMALEKLEARIFAAFEEAGVTEMRTPFGLLRVEEEEGKRRLRLVL
;
A
#
# COMPACT_ATOMS: atom_id res chain seq x y z
N LEU A 1 22.52 -6.68 -17.63
CA LEU A 1 22.46 -6.73 -16.14
C LEU A 1 23.33 -5.61 -15.57
N LEU A 2 23.23 -5.23 -14.29
CA LEU A 2 24.06 -4.17 -13.71
C LEU A 2 25.20 -4.76 -12.87
N GLU A 3 26.41 -4.22 -12.99
CA GLU A 3 27.58 -4.64 -12.19
C GLU A 3 27.40 -4.40 -10.70
N ARG A 4 26.65 -3.35 -10.33
CA ARG A 4 26.29 -3.00 -8.95
C ARG A 4 24.85 -2.48 -8.87
N PRO A 5 24.18 -2.57 -7.70
CA PRO A 5 22.83 -2.04 -7.54
C PRO A 5 22.76 -0.53 -7.81
N LEU A 6 21.68 -0.11 -8.47
CA LEU A 6 21.38 1.29 -8.78
C LEU A 6 20.06 1.70 -8.12
N PRO A 7 19.95 2.89 -7.49
CA PRO A 7 18.67 3.37 -7.00
C PRO A 7 17.62 3.44 -8.11
N ALA A 8 16.43 2.90 -7.85
CA ALA A 8 15.37 2.73 -8.85
C ALA A 8 14.92 4.04 -9.52
N ARG A 9 15.12 5.20 -8.89
CA ARG A 9 14.88 6.52 -9.50
C ARG A 9 15.71 6.76 -10.77
N PHE A 10 16.95 6.31 -10.81
CA PHE A 10 17.84 6.51 -11.96
C PHE A 10 17.51 5.53 -13.08
N ALA A 11 17.20 4.28 -12.73
CA ALA A 11 16.73 3.28 -13.69
C ALA A 11 15.41 3.73 -14.36
N ARG A 12 14.46 4.23 -13.57
CA ARG A 12 13.18 4.73 -14.09
C ARG A 12 13.38 5.90 -15.06
N ARG A 13 14.18 6.90 -14.68
CA ARG A 13 14.46 8.06 -15.53
C ARG A 13 15.17 7.68 -16.83
N PHE A 14 16.04 6.68 -16.80
CA PHE A 14 16.65 6.11 -17.99
C PHE A 14 15.59 5.48 -18.92
N VAL A 15 14.72 4.62 -18.39
CA VAL A 15 13.66 3.95 -19.17
C VAL A 15 12.66 4.96 -19.74
N GLU A 16 12.24 5.95 -18.96
CA GLU A 16 11.38 7.05 -19.43
C GLU A 16 12.05 7.82 -20.59
N GLY A 17 13.36 8.05 -20.50
CA GLY A 17 14.16 8.63 -21.57
C GLY A 17 14.19 7.77 -22.83
N MET A 18 14.37 6.45 -22.70
CA MET A 18 14.34 5.54 -23.85
C MET A 18 12.96 5.48 -24.49
N LEU A 19 11.88 5.42 -23.69
CA LEU A 19 10.52 5.48 -24.22
C LEU A 19 10.32 6.78 -24.99
N GLY A 20 10.79 7.92 -24.49
CA GLY A 20 10.72 9.18 -25.24
C GLY A 20 11.45 9.18 -26.59
N LEU A 21 12.37 8.24 -26.83
CA LEU A 21 13.04 8.05 -28.14
C LEU A 21 12.24 7.14 -29.08
N LEU A 22 11.39 6.28 -28.53
CA LEU A 22 10.45 5.50 -29.32
C LEU A 22 9.37 6.49 -29.80
N GLY A 23 9.23 6.69 -31.10
CA GLY A 23 8.07 7.40 -31.67
C GLY A 23 6.78 6.59 -31.47
N PRO A 24 5.59 7.12 -31.84
CA PRO A 24 4.29 6.46 -31.63
C PRO A 24 4.30 4.97 -32.00
N LEU A 25 3.84 4.11 -31.08
CA LEU A 25 3.85 2.67 -31.23
C LEU A 25 2.64 2.28 -32.08
N PRO A 26 2.77 1.23 -32.92
CA PRO A 26 1.63 0.66 -33.60
C PRO A 26 0.53 0.28 -32.62
N GLU A 27 -0.71 0.34 -33.09
CA GLU A 27 -1.89 0.06 -32.30
C GLU A 27 -1.91 -1.36 -31.69
N GLU A 28 -1.22 -2.29 -32.32
CA GLU A 28 -1.10 -3.69 -31.91
C GLU A 28 0.00 -3.90 -30.85
N VAL A 29 0.81 -2.88 -30.58
CA VAL A 29 1.97 -2.96 -29.70
C VAL A 29 1.71 -2.18 -28.42
N SER A 30 1.77 -2.90 -27.29
CA SER A 30 1.76 -2.30 -25.96
C SER A 30 3.18 -2.35 -25.37
N ALA A 31 3.59 -1.25 -24.73
CA ALA A 31 4.84 -1.18 -23.97
C ALA A 31 4.52 -1.08 -22.48
N GLU A 32 5.23 -1.86 -21.68
CA GLU A 32 5.20 -1.81 -20.22
C GLU A 32 6.61 -1.51 -19.71
N ASP A 33 6.74 -0.55 -18.80
CA ASP A 33 8.00 -0.12 -18.24
C ASP A 33 8.22 -0.61 -16.80
N PHE A 34 9.49 -0.79 -16.44
CA PHE A 34 9.88 -1.18 -15.08
C PHE A 34 11.27 -0.61 -14.73
N PRO A 35 11.50 -0.12 -13.50
CA PRO A 35 10.58 -0.07 -12.36
C PRO A 35 9.59 1.10 -12.41
N LYS A 36 8.29 0.83 -12.22
CA LYS A 36 7.23 1.87 -12.17
C LYS A 36 7.26 2.73 -10.89
N GLN A 37 8.05 2.35 -9.89
CA GLN A 37 8.21 3.11 -8.65
C GLN A 37 9.65 3.08 -8.17
N SER A 38 10.08 4.17 -7.54
CA SER A 38 11.47 4.34 -7.09
C SER A 38 11.71 3.83 -5.67
N PHE A 39 10.66 3.41 -4.98
CA PHE A 39 10.70 2.95 -3.59
C PHE A 39 9.61 1.89 -3.35
N VAL A 40 9.92 0.89 -2.53
CA VAL A 40 8.96 -0.12 -2.06
C VAL A 40 8.97 -0.11 -0.54
N PRO A 41 7.83 0.15 0.13
CA PRO A 41 7.74 0.09 1.58
C PRO A 41 8.07 -1.30 2.13
N GLN A 42 8.63 -1.35 3.34
CA GLN A 42 8.98 -2.61 4.00
C GLN A 42 7.75 -3.52 4.14
N GLY A 43 7.90 -4.82 3.82
CA GLY A 43 6.80 -5.79 3.87
C GLY A 43 5.81 -5.71 2.70
N ARG A 44 6.06 -4.88 1.69
CA ARG A 44 5.28 -4.84 0.44
C ARG A 44 6.06 -5.50 -0.69
N LEU A 45 5.34 -6.16 -1.61
CA LEU A 45 5.94 -6.84 -2.77
C LEU A 45 6.44 -5.88 -3.85
N GLY A 46 5.98 -4.62 -3.85
CA GLY A 46 6.25 -3.68 -4.92
C GLY A 46 5.41 -3.95 -6.17
N ASN A 47 5.85 -3.44 -7.33
CA ASN A 47 5.16 -3.69 -8.60
C ASN A 47 5.60 -5.05 -9.12
N LEU A 48 4.62 -5.88 -9.48
CA LEU A 48 4.89 -7.17 -10.10
C LEU A 48 5.35 -6.94 -11.54
N ILE A 49 6.43 -7.62 -11.92
CA ILE A 49 6.91 -7.65 -13.30
C ILE A 49 6.44 -8.97 -13.94
N LYS A 50 5.93 -8.89 -15.17
CA LYS A 50 5.74 -10.09 -16.00
C LYS A 50 7.12 -10.60 -16.39
N VAL A 51 7.49 -11.76 -15.84
CA VAL A 51 8.79 -12.37 -16.12
C VAL A 51 8.86 -12.71 -17.61
N PRO A 52 9.99 -12.42 -18.29
CA PRO A 52 10.19 -12.87 -19.66
C PRO A 52 10.00 -14.39 -19.74
N LEU A 53 9.49 -14.87 -20.87
CA LEU A 53 9.17 -16.30 -21.08
C LEU A 53 7.97 -16.82 -20.27
N GLY A 54 7.19 -15.94 -19.63
CA GLY A 54 5.91 -16.32 -19.02
C GLY A 54 4.83 -16.72 -20.02
N VAL A 55 3.89 -17.55 -19.59
CA VAL A 55 2.70 -17.94 -20.39
C VAL A 55 1.63 -16.87 -20.28
N ASN A 56 1.13 -16.39 -21.41
CA ASN A 56 -0.04 -15.53 -21.45
C ASN A 56 -1.30 -16.36 -21.13
N ARG A 57 -2.01 -16.03 -20.05
CA ARG A 57 -3.17 -16.82 -19.58
C ARG A 57 -4.35 -16.83 -20.56
N ARG A 58 -4.51 -15.78 -21.37
CA ARG A 58 -5.60 -15.67 -22.36
C ARG A 58 -5.31 -16.46 -23.63
N SER A 59 -4.09 -16.38 -24.15
CA SER A 59 -3.72 -17.04 -25.42
C SER A 59 -3.04 -18.40 -25.26
N GLY A 60 -2.61 -18.75 -24.05
CA GLY A 60 -1.83 -19.96 -23.76
C GLY A 60 -0.41 -19.95 -24.36
N ARG A 61 0.00 -18.86 -25.01
CA ARG A 61 1.30 -18.76 -25.69
C ARG A 61 2.38 -18.24 -24.75
N TYR A 62 3.60 -18.71 -24.93
CA TYR A 62 4.78 -18.17 -24.26
C TYR A 62 5.16 -16.80 -24.80
N SER A 63 5.53 -15.90 -23.89
CA SER A 63 6.24 -14.66 -24.22
C SER A 63 7.61 -15.01 -24.82
N ARG A 64 8.05 -14.29 -25.86
CA ARG A 64 9.32 -14.60 -26.55
C ARG A 64 10.20 -13.36 -26.64
N PHE A 65 11.51 -13.57 -26.57
CA PHE A 65 12.45 -12.58 -27.04
C PHE A 65 12.45 -12.54 -28.56
N LEU A 66 12.65 -11.35 -29.12
CA LEU A 66 12.67 -11.12 -30.56
C LEU A 66 14.07 -10.65 -30.98
N ASN A 67 14.52 -11.13 -32.12
CA ASN A 67 15.64 -10.59 -32.86
C ASN A 67 15.26 -9.23 -33.48
N PRO A 68 16.22 -8.42 -33.96
CA PRO A 68 15.94 -7.13 -34.60
C PRO A 68 15.02 -7.21 -35.83
N ASP A 69 14.97 -8.37 -36.49
CA ASP A 69 14.08 -8.65 -37.63
C ASP A 69 12.66 -9.10 -37.21
N GLY A 70 12.38 -9.16 -35.91
CA GLY A 70 11.12 -9.62 -35.34
C GLY A 70 10.97 -11.13 -35.24
N SER A 71 11.97 -11.91 -35.66
CA SER A 71 11.94 -13.37 -35.50
C SER A 71 12.15 -13.77 -34.03
N PRO A 72 11.52 -14.85 -33.53
CA PRO A 72 11.75 -15.32 -32.17
C PRO A 72 13.19 -15.80 -31.97
N VAL A 73 13.79 -15.45 -30.83
CA VAL A 73 15.07 -16.01 -30.41
C VAL A 73 14.94 -17.51 -30.15
N GLU A 74 15.77 -18.33 -30.81
CA GLU A 74 15.73 -19.81 -30.69
C GLU A 74 15.99 -20.31 -29.27
N ASN A 75 17.05 -19.80 -28.63
CA ASN A 75 17.43 -20.19 -27.26
C ASN A 75 17.29 -19.01 -26.30
N PRO A 76 16.09 -18.76 -25.75
CA PRO A 76 15.83 -17.58 -24.94
C PRO A 76 16.55 -17.58 -23.58
N PHE A 77 16.81 -18.76 -23.00
CA PHE A 77 17.57 -18.86 -21.75
C PHE A 77 19.04 -18.51 -21.95
N LEU A 78 19.64 -19.00 -23.05
CA LEU A 78 21.02 -18.63 -23.39
C LEU A 78 21.13 -17.12 -23.66
N PHE A 79 20.16 -16.55 -24.38
CA PHE A 79 20.10 -15.11 -24.64
C PHE A 79 19.99 -14.27 -23.36
N LEU A 80 19.17 -14.68 -22.40
CA LEU A 80 19.07 -13.99 -21.11
C LEU A 80 20.38 -14.07 -20.31
N ASN A 81 21.02 -15.24 -20.32
CA ASN A 81 22.28 -15.48 -19.60
C ASN A 81 23.50 -14.85 -20.27
N SER A 82 23.45 -14.57 -21.57
CA SER A 82 24.54 -13.92 -22.30
C SER A 82 24.52 -12.38 -22.20
N ALA A 83 23.50 -11.81 -21.57
CA ALA A 83 23.37 -10.37 -21.40
C ALA A 83 24.54 -9.80 -20.58
N PRO A 84 25.33 -8.84 -21.12
CA PRO A 84 26.50 -8.32 -20.42
C PRO A 84 26.10 -7.56 -19.14
N LEU A 85 27.01 -7.54 -18.19
CA LEU A 85 26.96 -6.61 -17.08
C LEU A 85 27.33 -5.21 -17.58
N VAL A 86 26.60 -4.20 -17.11
CA VAL A 86 26.73 -2.80 -17.51
C VAL A 86 27.07 -1.98 -16.28
N ASN A 87 28.06 -1.09 -16.41
CA ASN A 87 28.38 -0.12 -15.38
C ASN A 87 27.20 0.85 -15.16
N PRO A 88 26.63 0.94 -13.95
CA PRO A 88 25.48 1.80 -13.67
C PRO A 88 25.71 3.30 -13.88
N ASP A 89 26.95 3.78 -13.83
CA ASP A 89 27.25 5.21 -14.04
C ASP A 89 26.88 5.65 -15.46
N LEU A 90 26.99 4.74 -16.45
CA LEU A 90 26.53 4.99 -17.81
C LEU A 90 25.01 5.21 -17.89
N LEU A 91 24.24 4.48 -17.08
CA LEU A 91 22.78 4.69 -16.99
C LEU A 91 22.45 6.01 -16.32
N VAL A 92 23.19 6.41 -15.29
CA VAL A 92 23.00 7.70 -14.61
C VAL A 92 23.32 8.85 -15.56
N GLU A 93 24.42 8.76 -16.30
CA GLU A 93 24.81 9.75 -17.30
C GLU A 93 23.77 9.85 -18.43
N ALA A 94 23.31 8.72 -18.96
CA ALA A 94 22.27 8.66 -19.98
C ALA A 94 20.93 9.22 -19.46
N ALA A 95 20.53 8.89 -18.23
CA ALA A 95 19.34 9.45 -17.58
C ALA A 95 19.47 10.96 -17.34
N GLY A 96 20.69 11.46 -17.09
CA GLY A 96 20.99 12.88 -16.97
C GLY A 96 20.76 13.64 -18.28
N LYS A 97 21.11 13.02 -19.42
CA LYS A 97 20.99 13.59 -20.77
C LYS A 97 19.60 13.42 -21.39
N ALA A 98 18.79 12.47 -20.90
CA ALA A 98 17.45 12.24 -21.39
C ALA A 98 16.55 13.47 -21.20
N ARG A 99 16.15 14.11 -22.30
CA ARG A 99 15.03 15.06 -22.29
C ARG A 99 13.75 14.24 -22.14
N VAL A 100 13.01 14.45 -21.05
CA VAL A 100 11.71 13.78 -20.83
C VAL A 100 10.72 14.31 -21.86
N VAL A 101 10.55 13.59 -22.97
CA VAL A 101 9.47 13.82 -23.94
C VAL A 101 8.37 12.82 -23.60
N ARG A 102 7.27 13.29 -23.03
CA ARG A 102 6.08 12.47 -22.82
C ARG A 102 5.39 12.29 -24.17
N ALA A 103 5.53 11.13 -24.80
CA ALA A 103 4.76 10.79 -25.99
C ALA A 103 4.51 9.29 -26.07
N PHE A 104 3.53 8.78 -25.30
CA PHE A 104 2.75 7.60 -25.69
C PHE A 104 1.36 7.60 -25.04
N PRO A 105 0.28 7.40 -25.81
CA PRO A 105 -1.03 7.10 -25.26
C PRO A 105 -1.05 5.65 -24.77
N VAL A 106 -1.49 5.45 -23.53
CA VAL A 106 -1.84 4.13 -23.00
C VAL A 106 -3.13 3.71 -23.71
N LYS A 107 -3.10 2.63 -24.52
CA LYS A 107 -4.31 2.06 -25.12
C LYS A 107 -5.24 1.54 -24.03
N GLU A 108 -6.52 1.90 -24.14
CA GLU A 108 -7.57 1.54 -23.19
C GLU A 108 -7.71 0.02 -23.01
N LYS A 109 -8.00 -0.35 -21.75
CA LYS A 109 -8.26 -1.70 -21.24
C LYS A 109 -9.33 -2.40 -22.09
N TRP A 110 -9.06 -3.66 -22.46
CA TRP A 110 -10.11 -4.56 -22.94
C TRP A 110 -10.96 -4.98 -21.74
N GLU A 111 -12.27 -4.80 -21.85
CA GLU A 111 -13.28 -5.38 -20.97
C GLU A 111 -13.23 -6.92 -21.10
N ASP A 112 -13.53 -7.63 -20.02
CA ASP A 112 -13.45 -9.09 -19.81
C ASP A 112 -12.13 -9.62 -19.22
N ASP A 113 -11.93 -9.38 -17.93
CA ASP A 113 -11.40 -10.33 -16.94
C ASP A 113 -11.57 -9.70 -15.54
N GLU A 114 -12.70 -9.97 -14.88
CA GLU A 114 -12.90 -9.65 -13.46
C GLU A 114 -12.00 -10.56 -12.61
N ASP A 115 -10.90 -10.00 -12.08
CA ASP A 115 -10.17 -10.56 -10.94
C ASP A 115 -10.54 -9.74 -9.67
N PRO A 116 -11.18 -10.33 -8.63
CA PRO A 116 -11.82 -9.56 -7.55
C PRO A 116 -10.89 -8.81 -6.57
N LEU A 117 -9.57 -8.74 -6.82
CA LEU A 117 -8.61 -8.26 -5.83
C LEU A 117 -7.79 -7.01 -6.19
N GLU A 118 -8.02 -6.37 -7.33
CA GLU A 118 -7.30 -5.13 -7.66
C GLU A 118 -8.20 -4.07 -8.31
N ASN A 119 -8.79 -3.20 -7.48
CA ASN A 119 -9.40 -1.96 -7.97
C ASN A 119 -8.86 -0.77 -7.19
N VAL A 120 -7.69 -0.29 -7.60
CA VAL A 120 -7.22 1.06 -7.27
C VAL A 120 -6.51 1.67 -8.48
N PHE A 121 -7.20 2.64 -9.09
CA PHE A 121 -6.70 3.74 -9.93
C PHE A 121 -5.99 3.38 -11.24
N ASP A 122 -6.74 3.47 -12.34
CA ASP A 122 -6.19 3.83 -13.65
C ASP A 122 -6.62 5.26 -14.01
N GLY A 123 -5.64 6.15 -14.07
CA GLY A 123 -5.79 7.52 -14.55
C GLY A 123 -5.25 7.63 -15.97
N THR A 124 -6.13 7.88 -16.93
CA THR A 124 -5.76 8.35 -18.28
C THR A 124 -6.09 9.83 -18.41
N ALA A 125 -5.10 10.62 -18.82
CA ALA A 125 -5.24 12.04 -19.11
C ALA A 125 -5.29 12.22 -20.62
N PHE A 126 -6.35 12.89 -21.07
CA PHE A 126 -6.49 13.41 -22.41
C PHE A 126 -5.72 14.73 -22.51
N SER A 127 -5.00 14.92 -23.62
CA SER A 127 -4.40 16.20 -24.00
C SER A 127 -5.47 17.13 -24.55
N GLY A 128 -5.80 18.16 -23.79
CA GLY A 128 -6.43 19.37 -24.30
C GLY A 128 -5.58 20.53 -23.84
N SER A 129 -5.11 21.35 -24.78
CA SER A 129 -4.66 22.71 -24.53
C SER A 129 -5.83 23.49 -23.92
N ALA A 130 -6.01 23.38 -22.61
CA ALA A 130 -6.90 24.25 -21.86
C ALA A 130 -6.06 25.45 -21.44
N GLU A 131 -6.34 26.57 -22.10
CA GLU A 131 -6.04 27.90 -21.62
C GLU A 131 -6.26 27.94 -20.09
N THR A 132 -5.25 28.41 -19.37
CA THR A 132 -5.31 28.66 -17.94
C THR A 132 -6.30 29.80 -17.68
N SER A 133 -7.59 29.50 -17.73
CA SER A 133 -8.59 30.29 -17.05
C SER A 133 -8.53 29.89 -15.58
N PRO A 134 -8.36 30.83 -14.64
CA PRO A 134 -8.54 30.53 -13.24
C PRO A 134 -9.98 30.01 -13.10
N GLY A 135 -10.12 28.76 -12.64
CA GLY A 135 -11.43 28.25 -12.26
C GLY A 135 -12.09 29.21 -11.26
N PRO A 136 -13.43 29.15 -11.10
CA PRO A 136 -14.14 30.02 -10.18
C PRO A 136 -13.48 30.00 -8.81
N GLU A 137 -13.37 31.17 -8.20
CA GLU A 137 -12.88 31.33 -6.83
C GLU A 137 -13.75 30.47 -5.91
N TYR A 138 -13.12 29.51 -5.20
CA TYR A 138 -13.83 28.62 -4.30
C TYR A 138 -13.70 29.17 -2.89
N ASP A 139 -14.85 29.50 -2.30
CA ASP A 139 -14.93 30.01 -0.94
C ASP A 139 -15.14 28.86 0.06
N PHE A 140 -14.08 28.56 0.82
CA PHE A 140 -14.06 27.52 1.85
C PHE A 140 -15.00 27.80 3.02
N GLU A 141 -15.34 29.05 3.29
CA GLU A 141 -16.26 29.43 4.37
C GLU A 141 -17.73 29.18 3.97
N SER A 142 -18.04 29.33 2.68
CA SER A 142 -19.38 29.10 2.14
C SER A 142 -19.77 27.61 2.04
N ASP A 143 -18.80 26.69 2.05
CA ASP A 143 -19.06 25.25 1.96
C ASP A 143 -19.12 24.62 3.36
N PRO A 144 -20.30 24.19 3.83
CA PRO A 144 -20.47 23.71 5.20
C PRO A 144 -19.75 22.38 5.47
N GLN A 145 -19.54 21.54 4.45
CA GLN A 145 -18.84 20.26 4.62
C GLN A 145 -17.34 20.50 4.79
N VAL A 146 -16.77 21.37 3.94
CA VAL A 146 -15.35 21.71 4.00
C VAL A 146 -15.04 22.55 5.25
N ALA A 147 -15.83 23.59 5.53
CA ALA A 147 -15.65 24.43 6.72
C ALA A 147 -15.65 23.57 8.00
N ARG A 148 -16.58 22.63 8.13
CA ARG A 148 -16.64 21.72 9.29
C ARG A 148 -15.40 20.81 9.38
N LEU A 149 -14.91 20.30 8.25
CA LEU A 149 -13.70 19.47 8.25
C LEU A 149 -12.45 20.26 8.66
N LEU A 150 -12.30 21.48 8.18
CA LEU A 150 -11.17 22.33 8.53
C LEU A 150 -11.24 22.77 10.00
N ASP A 151 -12.44 23.02 10.54
CA ASP A 151 -12.65 23.29 11.97
C ASP A 151 -12.24 22.09 12.85
N ARG A 152 -12.61 20.87 12.45
CA ARG A 152 -12.47 19.67 13.29
C ARG A 152 -11.20 18.87 13.05
N CYS A 153 -10.57 19.01 11.90
CA CYS A 153 -9.34 18.31 11.55
C CYS A 153 -8.17 19.30 11.36
N PRO A 154 -7.33 19.51 12.39
CA PRO A 154 -6.25 20.51 12.33
C PRO A 154 -5.18 20.18 11.29
N VAL A 155 -5.05 18.91 10.89
CA VAL A 155 -4.15 18.51 9.79
C VAL A 155 -4.64 19.06 8.45
N LEU A 156 -5.94 18.94 8.17
CA LEU A 156 -6.50 19.46 6.92
C LEU A 156 -6.48 20.99 6.91
N ALA A 157 -6.77 21.63 8.05
CA ALA A 157 -6.65 23.07 8.20
C ALA A 157 -5.24 23.58 7.85
N GLU A 158 -4.21 22.93 8.39
CA GLU A 158 -2.82 23.32 8.15
C GLU A 158 -2.42 23.09 6.69
N LEU A 159 -2.83 21.97 6.07
CA LEU A 159 -2.58 21.72 4.65
C LEU A 159 -3.21 22.78 3.75
N VAL A 160 -4.45 23.18 4.03
CA VAL A 160 -5.13 24.26 3.29
C VAL A 160 -4.42 25.59 3.53
N ASN A 161 -4.09 25.92 4.78
CA ASN A 161 -3.37 27.15 5.11
C ASN A 161 -2.02 27.27 4.38
N ARG A 162 -1.27 26.16 4.28
CA ARG A 162 -0.01 26.12 3.53
C ARG A 162 -0.17 26.41 2.05
N VAL A 163 -1.23 25.86 1.42
CA VAL A 163 -1.54 26.16 0.01
C VAL A 163 -1.87 27.64 -0.16
N LEU A 164 -2.73 28.19 0.71
CA LEU A 164 -3.18 29.57 0.60
C LEU A 164 -2.05 30.57 0.86
N THR A 165 -1.11 30.23 1.74
CA THR A 165 0.01 31.11 2.13
C THR A 165 1.23 30.93 1.24
N PHE A 166 1.70 29.70 1.06
CA PHE A 166 2.98 29.38 0.42
C PHE A 166 2.82 28.85 -1.01
N ARG A 167 1.61 28.48 -1.43
CA ARG A 167 1.31 27.94 -2.77
C ARG A 167 2.11 26.67 -3.11
N GLU A 168 2.40 25.85 -2.11
CA GLU A 168 3.19 24.62 -2.26
C GLU A 168 2.52 23.42 -1.61
N LEU A 169 2.57 22.28 -2.31
CA LEU A 169 2.24 20.95 -1.80
C LEU A 169 3.19 19.90 -2.35
N SER A 170 3.72 19.07 -1.47
CA SER A 170 4.35 17.79 -1.82
C SER A 170 3.33 16.82 -2.43
N GLN A 171 3.83 15.73 -3.02
CA GLN A 171 2.96 14.68 -3.57
C GLN A 171 2.10 14.01 -2.49
N GLU A 172 2.66 13.78 -1.30
CA GLU A 172 1.96 13.15 -0.18
C GLU A 172 0.83 14.04 0.37
N GLU A 173 1.08 15.35 0.50
CA GLU A 173 0.06 16.31 0.94
C GLU A 173 -1.08 16.46 -0.08
N ARG A 174 -0.76 16.45 -1.38
CA ARG A 174 -1.78 16.39 -2.45
C ARG A 174 -2.66 15.15 -2.32
N ILE A 175 -2.04 13.98 -2.11
CA ILE A 175 -2.78 12.73 -1.91
C ILE A 175 -3.73 12.84 -0.71
N VAL A 176 -3.27 13.41 0.42
CA VAL A 176 -4.12 13.60 1.61
C VAL A 176 -5.32 14.50 1.29
N LEU A 177 -5.11 15.66 0.66
CA LEU A 177 -6.20 16.58 0.31
C LEU A 177 -7.16 15.95 -0.69
N THR A 178 -6.66 15.38 -1.78
CA THR A 178 -7.47 14.75 -2.84
C THR A 178 -8.30 13.60 -2.29
N HIS A 179 -7.72 12.67 -1.54
CA HIS A 179 -8.43 11.49 -1.01
C HIS A 179 -9.19 11.76 0.30
N THR A 180 -9.24 13.01 0.77
CA THR A 180 -10.13 13.41 1.86
C THR A 180 -11.24 14.30 1.30
N LEU A 181 -10.90 15.50 0.84
CA LEU A 181 -11.88 16.48 0.36
C LEU A 181 -12.57 16.00 -0.91
N GLY A 182 -11.91 15.21 -1.77
CA GLY A 182 -12.49 14.74 -3.02
C GLY A 182 -13.73 13.86 -2.86
N HIS A 183 -14.01 13.32 -1.67
CA HIS A 183 -15.23 12.56 -1.39
C HIS A 183 -16.45 13.41 -1.03
N LEU A 184 -16.28 14.71 -0.84
CA LEU A 184 -17.36 15.65 -0.54
C LEU A 184 -18.17 15.97 -1.79
N GLU A 185 -19.39 16.47 -1.61
CA GLU A 185 -20.29 16.81 -2.71
C GLU A 185 -19.65 17.83 -3.66
N ARG A 186 -19.11 18.91 -3.09
CA ARG A 186 -18.32 19.94 -3.80
C ARG A 186 -16.81 19.74 -3.64
N GLY A 187 -16.41 18.55 -3.23
CA GLY A 187 -15.02 18.15 -3.01
C GLY A 187 -14.06 18.39 -4.17
N PRO A 188 -14.44 18.02 -5.41
CA PRO A 188 -13.63 18.30 -6.59
C PRO A 188 -13.30 19.78 -6.78
N GLU A 189 -14.26 20.67 -6.52
CA GLU A 189 -14.07 22.12 -6.65
C GLU A 189 -13.05 22.63 -5.63
N ALA A 190 -13.19 22.21 -4.36
CA ALA A 190 -12.24 22.54 -3.30
C ALA A 190 -10.81 22.08 -3.62
N VAL A 191 -10.66 20.80 -3.99
CA VAL A 191 -9.35 20.21 -4.32
C VAL A 191 -8.73 20.90 -5.54
N ASN A 192 -9.51 21.12 -6.60
CA ASN A 192 -9.03 21.74 -7.82
C ASN A 192 -8.61 23.19 -7.59
N HIS A 193 -9.34 23.92 -6.75
CA HIS A 193 -8.96 25.27 -6.35
C HIS A 193 -7.60 25.30 -5.63
N LEU A 194 -7.39 24.41 -4.65
CA LEU A 194 -6.09 24.28 -3.96
C LEU A 194 -4.95 23.90 -4.92
N LEU A 195 -5.19 22.92 -5.77
CA LEU A 195 -4.22 22.44 -6.75
C LEU A 195 -3.86 23.51 -7.78
N SER A 196 -4.83 24.30 -8.23
CA SER A 196 -4.60 25.40 -9.20
C SER A 196 -3.65 26.48 -8.68
N LYS A 197 -3.54 26.64 -7.35
CA LYS A 197 -2.61 27.60 -6.74
C LYS A 197 -1.17 27.08 -6.69
N CYS A 198 -0.96 25.77 -6.86
CA CYS A 198 0.35 25.14 -6.73
C CYS A 198 1.05 24.98 -8.10
N PRO A 199 2.33 25.36 -8.24
CA PRO A 199 3.06 25.21 -9.49
C PRO A 199 3.36 23.73 -9.80
N GLY A 200 3.36 23.37 -11.08
CA GLY A 200 3.75 22.02 -11.53
C GLY A 200 2.69 20.93 -11.28
N VAL A 201 1.45 21.29 -10.98
CA VAL A 201 0.33 20.33 -10.96
C VAL A 201 -0.08 19.99 -12.39
N ALA A 202 -0.04 18.71 -12.73
CA ALA A 202 -0.46 18.24 -14.05
C ALA A 202 -1.99 18.23 -14.17
N PRO A 203 -2.57 18.47 -15.37
CA PRO A 203 -4.02 18.51 -15.59
C PRO A 203 -4.78 17.25 -15.15
N ASN A 204 -4.09 16.10 -15.09
CA ASN A 204 -4.66 14.82 -14.70
C ASN A 204 -4.84 14.65 -13.19
N GLN A 205 -4.34 15.59 -12.38
CA GLN A 205 -4.52 15.59 -10.94
C GLN A 205 -5.81 16.32 -10.51
N PHE A 206 -6.43 17.07 -11.43
CA PHE A 206 -7.69 17.73 -11.18
C PHE A 206 -8.83 16.71 -11.23
N LEU A 207 -9.71 16.79 -10.23
CA LEU A 207 -10.87 15.92 -10.10
C LEU A 207 -11.98 16.38 -11.06
N LYS A 208 -12.59 15.42 -11.77
CA LYS A 208 -13.75 15.67 -12.64
C LYS A 208 -15.08 15.45 -11.92
N SER A 209 -15.07 14.62 -10.88
CA SER A 209 -16.23 14.22 -10.10
C SER A 209 -15.81 13.80 -8.70
N PRO A 210 -16.75 13.74 -7.72
CA PRO A 210 -16.45 13.25 -6.39
C PRO A 210 -15.88 11.83 -6.43
N LEU A 211 -14.89 11.57 -5.58
CA LEU A 211 -14.25 10.27 -5.43
C LEU A 211 -15.25 9.26 -4.87
N ARG A 212 -15.25 8.06 -5.45
CA ARG A 212 -16.04 6.92 -4.99
C ARG A 212 -15.16 5.94 -4.21
N GLY A 213 -15.81 5.14 -3.36
CA GLY A 213 -15.13 4.13 -2.53
C GLY A 213 -14.66 4.69 -1.19
N ASN A 214 -13.65 4.05 -0.62
CA ASN A 214 -13.24 4.26 0.76
C ASN A 214 -12.31 5.48 0.92
N PRO A 215 -12.69 6.50 1.70
CA PRO A 215 -11.81 7.62 2.02
C PRO A 215 -10.52 7.20 2.73
N ILE A 216 -9.50 8.06 2.64
CA ILE A 216 -8.23 7.82 3.34
C ILE A 216 -8.45 7.80 4.87
N SER A 217 -7.78 6.86 5.55
CA SER A 217 -7.90 6.71 7.01
C SER A 217 -6.94 7.65 7.76
N CYS A 218 -7.31 8.05 8.98
CA CYS A 218 -6.48 8.90 9.85
C CYS A 218 -5.07 8.33 10.09
N PRO A 219 -4.87 7.01 10.33
CA PRO A 219 -3.53 6.44 10.43
C PRO A 219 -2.71 6.62 9.14
N LYS A 220 -3.35 6.48 7.97
CA LYS A 220 -2.68 6.65 6.68
C LYS A 220 -2.34 8.12 6.42
N ILE A 221 -3.20 9.06 6.83
CA ILE A 221 -2.88 10.49 6.80
C ILE A 221 -1.64 10.78 7.66
N ARG A 222 -1.63 10.34 8.93
CA ARG A 222 -0.50 10.54 9.85
C ARG A 222 0.82 9.98 9.30
N ALA A 223 0.78 8.81 8.65
CA ALA A 223 1.95 8.20 8.04
C ALA A 223 2.47 8.95 6.79
N ARG A 224 1.59 9.64 6.05
CA ARG A 224 1.96 10.37 4.82
C ARG A 224 2.49 11.77 5.09
N VAL A 225 1.97 12.45 6.11
CA VAL A 225 2.34 13.83 6.44
C VAL A 225 2.81 13.98 7.90
N PRO A 226 3.81 13.18 8.34
CA PRO A 226 4.29 13.23 9.72
C PRO A 226 4.76 14.64 10.11
N HIS A 227 5.42 15.35 9.18
CA HIS A 227 5.89 16.73 9.34
C HIS A 227 4.78 17.75 9.60
N ILE A 228 3.53 17.45 9.22
CA ILE A 228 2.37 18.26 9.59
C ILE A 228 1.82 17.80 10.94
N THR A 229 1.65 16.49 11.13
CA THR A 229 1.04 15.94 12.35
C THR A 229 1.86 16.16 13.61
N GLU A 230 3.17 16.36 13.49
CA GLU A 230 4.05 16.77 14.58
C GLU A 230 3.83 18.24 15.01
N GLY A 231 3.44 19.10 14.06
CA GLY A 231 3.23 20.54 14.28
C GLY A 231 1.82 20.92 14.74
N VAL A 232 0.86 20.00 14.66
CA VAL A 232 -0.55 20.26 15.01
C VAL A 232 -1.10 19.22 15.97
N ARG A 233 -2.17 19.55 16.72
CA ARG A 233 -2.82 18.61 17.65
C ARG A 233 -3.70 17.59 16.92
N CYS A 234 -3.10 16.62 16.23
CA CYS A 234 -3.83 15.57 15.51
C CYS A 234 -4.29 14.42 16.44
N ASN A 235 -5.40 14.62 17.15
CA ASN A 235 -5.94 13.65 18.12
C ASN A 235 -7.44 13.36 17.92
N CYS A 236 -7.93 13.36 16.67
CA CYS A 236 -9.33 13.05 16.36
C CYS A 236 -9.77 11.72 16.99
N GLU A 237 -10.86 11.76 17.74
CA GLU A 237 -11.53 10.60 18.32
C GLU A 237 -12.89 10.42 17.66
N PHE A 238 -13.17 9.20 17.21
CA PHE A 238 -14.43 8.86 16.55
C PHE A 238 -15.08 7.71 17.31
N ASN A 239 -16.42 7.70 17.32
CA ASN A 239 -17.18 6.67 18.04
C ASN A 239 -16.90 5.27 17.42
N PRO A 240 -16.24 4.35 18.16
CA PRO A 240 -15.91 3.02 17.65
C PRO A 240 -17.15 2.16 17.35
N SER A 241 -18.30 2.49 17.97
CA SER A 241 -19.56 1.75 17.82
C SER A 241 -20.15 1.80 16.42
N ARG A 242 -19.69 2.74 15.57
CA ARG A 242 -20.08 2.78 14.15
C ARG A 242 -19.38 1.74 13.28
N MET A 243 -18.44 0.95 13.83
CA MET A 243 -17.69 -0.10 13.10
C MET A 243 -17.00 0.41 11.82
N MET A 244 -16.79 1.73 11.71
CA MET A 244 -16.11 2.40 10.61
C MET A 244 -14.66 2.69 11.00
N TYR A 245 -13.74 2.55 10.04
CA TYR A 245 -12.36 2.96 10.27
C TYR A 245 -12.28 4.48 10.43
N PRO A 246 -11.33 4.99 11.23
CA PRO A 246 -11.23 6.43 11.49
C PRO A 246 -10.81 7.17 10.22
N THR A 247 -11.60 8.16 9.83
CA THR A 247 -11.35 9.06 8.68
C THR A 247 -11.89 10.46 9.03
N PRO A 248 -11.27 11.55 8.56
CA PRO A 248 -11.76 12.90 8.84
C PRO A 248 -13.22 13.11 8.42
N LEU A 249 -13.71 12.41 7.40
CA LEU A 249 -15.10 12.52 6.92
C LEU A 249 -16.15 12.20 8.00
N LEU A 250 -15.78 11.42 9.03
CA LEU A 250 -16.66 11.13 10.16
C LEU A 250 -17.02 12.39 10.98
N HIS A 251 -16.28 13.50 10.84
CA HIS A 251 -16.67 14.79 11.42
C HIS A 251 -17.92 15.38 10.77
N ILE A 252 -18.23 15.02 9.51
CA ILE A 252 -19.41 15.50 8.79
C ILE A 252 -20.64 14.64 9.11
N GLU A 253 -20.45 13.32 9.25
CA GLU A 253 -21.53 12.35 9.49
C GLU A 253 -22.07 12.31 10.93
N GLY A 254 -21.51 13.13 11.83
CA GLY A 254 -21.91 13.23 13.23
C GLY A 254 -22.69 14.51 13.51
N GLU A 255 -24.00 14.48 13.37
CA GLU A 255 -24.86 15.39 14.14
C GLU A 255 -24.78 15.04 15.63
N TYR A 256 -24.81 16.09 16.45
CA TYR A 256 -24.92 16.15 17.92
C TYR A 256 -25.28 14.83 18.64
N SER A 257 -24.46 14.42 19.60
CA SER A 257 -24.99 13.76 20.79
C SER A 257 -24.12 14.06 22.02
N ALA A 258 -24.81 14.34 23.12
CA ALA A 258 -24.28 14.59 24.46
C ALA A 258 -23.36 13.43 24.95
N PRO A 259 -22.53 13.65 25.99
CA PRO A 259 -21.62 12.60 26.47
C PRO A 259 -22.40 11.33 26.89
N PRO A 260 -21.91 10.12 26.53
CA PRO A 260 -22.59 8.88 26.84
C PRO A 260 -22.52 8.58 28.34
N THR A 261 -23.59 7.99 28.88
CA THR A 261 -23.71 7.57 30.28
C THR A 261 -22.86 6.34 30.60
N VAL A 262 -22.35 6.28 31.84
CA VAL A 262 -21.40 5.31 32.43
C VAL A 262 -21.70 3.82 32.16
N LEU A 263 -22.96 3.46 31.89
CA LEU A 263 -23.37 2.07 31.61
C LEU A 263 -22.87 1.54 30.25
N GLU A 264 -22.69 2.39 29.24
CA GLU A 264 -22.25 1.98 27.90
C GLU A 264 -20.73 1.77 27.79
N VAL A 265 -19.95 2.36 28.71
CA VAL A 265 -18.49 2.18 28.79
C VAL A 265 -18.13 0.77 29.30
N ASN A 266 -18.97 0.20 30.18
CA ASN A 266 -18.73 -1.11 30.80
C ASN A 266 -18.93 -2.29 29.85
N THR A 267 -19.82 -2.18 28.86
CA THR A 267 -20.06 -3.26 27.89
C THR A 267 -18.88 -3.41 26.93
N MET A 268 -18.26 -2.30 26.50
CA MET A 268 -17.11 -2.33 25.59
C MET A 268 -15.82 -2.86 26.24
N GLY A 269 -15.58 -2.50 27.50
CA GLY A 269 -14.46 -3.06 28.28
C GLY A 269 -14.60 -4.57 28.48
N LEU A 270 -15.83 -5.04 28.72
CA LEU A 270 -16.13 -6.46 28.86
C LEU A 270 -15.94 -7.21 27.54
N THR A 271 -16.42 -6.68 26.40
CA THR A 271 -16.27 -7.33 25.09
C THR A 271 -14.80 -7.54 24.73
N ARG A 272 -13.95 -6.52 24.90
CA ARG A 272 -12.50 -6.63 24.64
C ARG A 272 -11.83 -7.65 25.56
N THR A 273 -12.24 -7.68 26.83
CA THR A 273 -11.72 -8.65 27.81
C THR A 273 -12.12 -10.08 27.43
N VAL A 274 -13.33 -10.28 26.92
CA VAL A 274 -13.83 -11.59 26.46
C VAL A 274 -13.09 -12.04 25.19
N GLU A 275 -12.83 -11.14 24.24
CA GLU A 275 -12.04 -11.46 23.04
C GLU A 275 -10.61 -11.90 23.39
N GLU A 276 -9.96 -11.19 24.31
CA GLU A 276 -8.61 -11.53 24.78
C GLU A 276 -8.58 -12.86 25.55
N TYR A 277 -9.58 -13.12 26.40
CA TYR A 277 -9.77 -14.41 27.06
C TYR A 277 -9.92 -15.56 26.05
N MET A 278 -10.74 -15.39 25.01
CA MET A 278 -10.95 -16.42 23.99
C MET A 278 -9.69 -16.69 23.16
N ARG A 279 -8.90 -15.65 22.85
CA ARG A 279 -7.60 -15.80 22.19
C ARG A 279 -6.64 -16.64 23.04
N LEU A 280 -6.45 -16.26 24.30
CA LEU A 280 -5.56 -16.97 25.22
C LEU A 280 -6.00 -18.42 25.46
N LYS A 281 -7.31 -18.68 25.51
CA LYS A 281 -7.84 -20.05 25.64
C LYS A 281 -7.52 -20.91 24.42
N LYS A 282 -7.54 -20.34 23.22
CA LYS A 282 -7.16 -21.05 21.99
C LYS A 282 -5.66 -21.35 21.97
N GLU A 283 -4.84 -20.41 22.41
CA GLU A 283 -3.38 -20.60 22.55
C GLU A 283 -3.06 -21.69 23.59
N LEU A 284 -3.73 -21.67 24.75
CA LEU A 284 -3.59 -22.69 25.79
C LEU A 284 -3.86 -24.10 25.23
N ASN A 285 -5.01 -24.29 24.56
CA ASN A 285 -5.36 -25.58 23.96
C ASN A 285 -4.31 -26.03 22.92
N ALA A 286 -3.78 -25.10 22.12
CA ALA A 286 -2.76 -25.42 21.12
C ALA A 286 -1.44 -25.86 21.77
N ILE A 287 -1.06 -25.20 22.88
CA ILE A 287 0.13 -25.55 23.67
C ILE A 287 -0.06 -26.91 24.34
N GLU A 288 -1.22 -27.18 24.95
CA GLU A 288 -1.56 -28.46 25.56
C GLU A 288 -1.44 -29.61 24.55
N MET A 289 -2.03 -29.47 23.36
CA MET A 289 -1.91 -30.47 22.28
C MET A 289 -0.46 -30.67 21.81
N ALA A 290 0.35 -29.61 21.82
CA ALA A 290 1.77 -29.73 21.48
C ALA A 290 2.56 -30.45 22.57
N LEU A 291 2.24 -30.19 23.83
CA LEU A 291 2.84 -30.86 24.99
C LEU A 291 2.52 -32.36 24.98
N GLU A 292 1.24 -32.74 24.81
CA GLU A 292 0.82 -34.15 24.74
C GLU A 292 1.58 -34.92 23.66
N LYS A 293 1.81 -34.31 22.49
CA LYS A 293 2.60 -34.91 21.40
C LYS A 293 4.07 -35.10 21.78
N LEU A 294 4.66 -34.16 22.52
CA LEU A 294 6.04 -34.27 22.99
C LEU A 294 6.15 -35.33 24.08
N GLU A 295 5.23 -35.37 25.03
CA GLU A 295 5.18 -36.39 26.08
C GLU A 295 5.06 -37.80 25.50
N ALA A 296 4.16 -38.01 24.53
CA ALA A 296 4.01 -39.29 23.83
C ALA A 296 5.32 -39.75 23.17
N ARG A 297 6.06 -38.82 22.55
CA ARG A 297 7.38 -39.12 21.96
C ARG A 297 8.42 -39.49 23.01
N ILE A 298 8.40 -38.82 24.17
CA ILE A 298 9.31 -39.12 25.27
C ILE A 298 8.97 -40.49 25.88
N PHE A 299 7.70 -40.80 26.11
CA PHE A 299 7.29 -42.11 26.62
C PHE A 299 7.70 -43.24 25.68
N ALA A 300 7.53 -43.08 24.36
CA ALA A 300 7.98 -44.04 23.38
C ALA A 300 9.51 -44.25 23.43
N ALA A 301 10.28 -43.18 23.59
CA ALA A 301 11.74 -43.27 23.73
C ALA A 301 12.19 -43.99 25.02
N PHE A 302 11.45 -43.82 26.13
CA PHE A 302 11.71 -44.53 27.38
C PHE A 302 11.38 -46.02 27.27
N GLU A 303 10.29 -46.37 26.59
CA GLU A 303 9.90 -47.77 26.32
C GLU A 303 10.93 -48.48 25.43
N GLU A 304 11.37 -47.83 24.36
CA GLU A 304 12.39 -48.37 23.44
C GLU A 304 13.73 -48.59 24.16
N ALA A 305 14.11 -47.68 25.05
CA ALA A 305 15.33 -47.79 25.83
C ALA A 305 15.21 -48.74 27.05
N GLY A 306 14.00 -49.16 27.42
CA GLY A 306 13.76 -50.03 28.58
C GLY A 306 14.10 -49.38 29.92
N VAL A 307 14.03 -48.05 30.01
CA VAL A 307 14.40 -47.28 31.21
C VAL A 307 13.22 -46.46 31.73
N THR A 308 13.20 -46.20 33.04
CA THR A 308 12.19 -45.36 33.71
C THR A 308 12.75 -44.01 34.15
N GLU A 309 14.06 -43.81 34.05
CA GLU A 309 14.76 -42.55 34.33
C GLU A 309 15.90 -42.30 33.33
N MET A 310 16.12 -41.03 32.99
CA MET A 310 17.17 -40.60 32.06
C MET A 310 17.79 -39.27 32.51
N ARG A 311 19.13 -39.19 32.55
CA ARG A 311 19.83 -37.91 32.77
C ARG A 311 19.78 -37.07 31.50
N THR A 312 19.34 -35.83 31.65
CA THR A 312 19.33 -34.82 30.58
C THR A 312 20.19 -33.62 30.99
N PRO A 313 20.56 -32.72 30.06
CA PRO A 313 21.22 -31.45 30.39
C PRO A 313 20.40 -30.56 31.35
N PHE A 314 19.11 -30.83 31.52
CA PHE A 314 18.18 -30.06 32.35
C PHE A 314 17.85 -30.74 33.68
N GLY A 315 18.50 -31.86 34.03
CA GLY A 315 18.21 -32.64 35.24
C GLY A 315 17.84 -34.08 34.96
N LEU A 316 17.41 -34.79 36.00
CA LEU A 316 16.98 -36.19 35.91
C LEU A 316 15.49 -36.25 35.55
N LEU A 317 15.19 -36.78 34.37
CA LEU A 317 13.82 -36.97 33.89
C LEU A 317 13.34 -38.37 34.25
N ARG A 318 12.21 -38.47 34.94
CA ARG A 318 11.59 -39.73 35.36
C ARG A 318 10.15 -39.85 34.90
N VAL A 319 9.73 -41.08 34.64
CA VAL A 319 8.31 -41.41 34.40
C VAL A 319 7.70 -41.85 35.74
N GLU A 320 6.69 -41.13 36.21
CA GLU A 320 5.91 -41.46 37.41
C GLU A 320 4.47 -41.85 37.02
N GLU A 321 3.86 -42.78 37.74
CA GLU A 321 2.44 -43.08 37.62
C GLU A 321 1.69 -42.43 38.79
N GLU A 322 0.77 -41.53 38.47
CA GLU A 322 -0.07 -40.83 39.43
C GLU A 322 -1.54 -41.00 39.01
N GLU A 323 -2.37 -41.56 39.89
CA GLU A 323 -3.80 -41.82 39.65
C GLU A 323 -4.12 -42.57 38.33
N GLY A 324 -3.25 -43.51 37.93
CA GLY A 324 -3.41 -44.29 36.70
C GLY A 324 -3.05 -43.55 35.40
N LYS A 325 -2.44 -42.35 35.49
CA LYS A 325 -1.86 -41.63 34.36
C LYS A 325 -0.34 -41.55 34.50
N ARG A 326 0.38 -41.86 33.42
CA ARG A 326 1.83 -41.66 33.32
C ARG A 326 2.13 -40.18 33.16
N ARG A 327 3.06 -39.65 33.96
CA ARG A 327 3.53 -38.26 33.91
C ARG A 327 5.04 -38.20 33.89
N LEU A 328 5.58 -37.16 33.25
CA LEU A 328 7.01 -36.87 33.24
C LEU A 328 7.34 -35.90 34.39
N ARG A 329 8.34 -36.25 35.19
CA ARG A 329 8.86 -35.39 36.25
C ARG A 329 10.33 -35.11 36.03
N LEU A 330 10.67 -33.82 35.96
CA LEU A 330 12.04 -33.35 35.90
C LEU A 330 12.49 -32.97 37.32
N VAL A 331 13.50 -33.68 37.82
CA VAL A 331 14.17 -33.38 39.10
C VAL A 331 15.46 -32.64 38.78
N LEU A 332 15.55 -31.38 39.23
CA LEU A 332 16.70 -30.49 39.02
C LEU A 332 17.87 -30.85 39.94
#